data_AF-A0A848VC18-F1
#
_entry.id   AF-A0A848VC18-F1
#
_cell.length_a   1.000
_cell.length_b   1.000
_cell.length_c   1.000
_cell.angle_alpha   90.00
_cell.angle_beta   90.00
_cell.angle_gamma   90.00
#
_symmetry.space_group_name_H-M   'P 1'
#
loop_
_entity.id
_entity.type
_entity.pdbx_description
1 polymer ?
#
loop_
_entity_poly.entity_id
_entity_poly.type
_entity_poly.pdbx_seq_one_letter_code
_entity_poly.pdbx_strand_id
1 'polypeptide(L)'
;MKDFKPAKRHVDVSIGESVRILRELQELSQNDLAKLCGIPQSTISAIENERVSLGVERAKTLARALRCHPSVILFPGWDVSVESAA
;
A
#
# COMPACT_ATOMS: atom_id res chain seq x y z
N MET A 1 -18.94 -23.28 10.36
CA MET A 1 -18.75 -21.81 10.35
C MET A 1 -19.68 -21.05 11.32
N LYS A 2 -20.25 -21.69 12.37
CA LYS A 2 -21.19 -21.00 13.28
C LYS A 2 -20.52 -20.03 14.27
N ASP A 3 -19.19 -20.09 14.41
CA ASP A 3 -18.44 -19.32 15.42
C ASP A 3 -17.41 -18.34 14.82
N PHE A 4 -17.50 -18.04 13.51
CA PHE A 4 -16.61 -17.04 12.92
C PHE A 4 -17.02 -15.64 13.40
N LYS A 5 -16.15 -15.01 14.20
CA LYS A 5 -16.23 -13.59 14.52
C LYS A 5 -15.14 -12.85 13.72
N PRO A 6 -15.50 -11.95 12.79
CA PRO A 6 -14.51 -11.16 12.10
C PRO A 6 -13.72 -10.31 13.11
N ALA A 7 -12.44 -10.12 12.84
CA ALA A 7 -11.62 -9.22 13.64
C ALA A 7 -12.18 -7.79 13.56
N LYS A 8 -12.15 -7.08 14.69
CA LYS A 8 -12.58 -5.68 14.73
C LYS A 8 -11.54 -4.84 13.98
N ARG A 9 -11.96 -4.09 12.96
CA ARG A 9 -11.11 -3.08 12.31
C ARG A 9 -10.92 -1.91 13.27
N HIS A 10 -9.67 -1.54 13.53
CA HIS A 10 -9.33 -0.46 14.46
C HIS A 10 -9.01 0.86 13.75
N VAL A 11 -8.45 0.79 12.54
CA VAL A 11 -8.01 1.94 11.75
C VAL A 11 -8.29 1.66 10.27
N ASP A 12 -8.75 2.68 9.55
CA ASP A 12 -8.78 2.66 8.09
C ASP A 12 -7.39 3.03 7.57
N VAL A 13 -6.83 2.21 6.69
CA VAL A 13 -5.50 2.42 6.11
C VAL A 13 -5.70 2.79 4.65
N SER A 14 -5.18 3.92 4.22
CA SER A 14 -5.18 4.31 2.81
C SER A 14 -4.11 3.58 2.00
N ILE A 15 -4.18 3.67 0.67
CA ILE A 15 -3.14 3.11 -0.21
C ILE A 15 -1.78 3.77 0.09
N GLY A 16 -1.77 5.09 0.30
CA GLY A 16 -0.56 5.84 0.62
C GLY A 16 0.05 5.40 1.96
N GLU A 17 -0.80 5.22 2.97
CA GLU A 17 -0.37 4.70 4.27
C GLU A 17 0.14 3.25 4.17
N SER A 18 -0.48 2.39 3.36
CA SER A 18 -0.01 1.02 3.16
C SER A 18 1.43 1.00 2.61
N VAL A 19 1.73 1.83 1.61
CA VAL A 19 3.10 1.98 1.08
C VAL A 19 4.05 2.46 2.16
N ARG A 20 3.67 3.47 2.93
CA ARG A 20 4.48 4.04 4.01
C ARG A 20 4.77 3.02 5.11
N ILE A 21 3.75 2.31 5.58
CA ILE A 21 3.86 1.29 6.62
C ILE A 21 4.82 0.18 6.17
N LEU A 22 4.64 -0.36 4.96
CA LEU A 22 5.52 -1.40 4.42
C LEU A 22 6.97 -0.91 4.27
N ARG A 23 7.17 0.34 3.84
CA ARG A 23 8.49 0.95 3.71
C ARG A 23 9.18 1.08 5.07
N GLU A 24 8.48 1.62 6.06
CA GLU A 24 9.02 1.87 7.41
C GLU A 24 9.28 0.55 8.17
N LEU A 25 8.43 -0.46 7.99
CA LEU A 25 8.66 -1.82 8.52
C LEU A 25 9.93 -2.49 7.96
N GLN A 26 10.41 -2.03 6.80
CA GLN A 26 11.64 -2.50 6.17
C GLN A 26 12.82 -1.53 6.40
N GLU A 27 12.65 -0.54 7.29
CA GLU A 27 13.68 0.45 7.64
C GLU A 27 14.19 1.28 6.46
N LEU A 28 13.38 1.41 5.41
CA LEU A 28 13.74 2.15 4.20
C LEU A 28 13.36 3.63 4.34
N SER A 29 14.25 4.54 3.96
CA SER A 29 13.84 5.92 3.67
C SER A 29 13.09 6.00 2.34
N GLN A 30 12.37 7.10 2.08
CA GLN A 30 11.75 7.31 0.76
C GLN A 30 12.79 7.35 -0.36
N ASN A 31 14.02 7.81 -0.07
CA ASN A 31 15.14 7.79 -1.02
C ASN A 31 15.64 6.37 -1.30
N ASP A 32 15.63 5.49 -0.30
CA ASP A 32 16.05 4.10 -0.49
C ASP A 32 15.02 3.34 -1.33
N LEU A 33 13.73 3.52 -1.01
CA LEU A 33 12.66 2.95 -1.84
C LEU A 33 12.72 3.49 -3.27
N ALA A 34 12.98 4.79 -3.45
CA ALA A 34 13.14 5.41 -4.78
C ALA A 34 14.22 4.72 -5.62
N LYS A 35 15.38 4.46 -5.02
CA LYS A 35 16.48 3.74 -5.67
C LYS A 35 16.10 2.30 -6.01
N LEU A 36 15.41 1.60 -5.11
CA LEU A 36 15.02 0.20 -5.29
C LEU A 36 13.98 0.00 -6.40
N CYS A 37 13.03 0.92 -6.52
CA CYS A 37 11.90 0.78 -7.44
C CYS A 37 12.02 1.61 -8.72
N GLY A 38 13.04 2.49 -8.81
CA GLY A 38 13.24 3.38 -9.95
C GLY A 38 12.18 4.48 -10.07
N ILE A 39 11.46 4.78 -8.99
CA ILE A 39 10.45 5.86 -8.93
C ILE A 39 11.09 7.07 -8.24
N PRO A 40 10.90 8.30 -8.73
CA PRO A 40 11.42 9.48 -8.05
C PRO A 40 10.92 9.58 -6.60
N GLN A 41 11.79 9.96 -5.66
CA GLN A 41 11.41 10.12 -4.25
C GLN A 41 10.22 11.08 -4.07
N SER A 42 10.17 12.15 -4.87
CA SER A 42 9.03 13.09 -4.87
C SER A 42 7.71 12.41 -5.25
N THR A 43 7.74 11.41 -6.14
CA THR A 43 6.57 10.62 -6.53
C THR A 43 6.19 9.65 -5.41
N ILE A 44 7.17 9.03 -4.73
CA ILE A 44 6.90 8.21 -3.54
C ILE A 44 6.22 9.05 -2.45
N SER A 45 6.75 10.24 -2.17
CA SER A 45 6.15 11.19 -1.22
C SER A 45 4.73 11.57 -1.64
N ALA A 46 4.48 11.84 -2.94
CA ALA A 46 3.15 12.13 -3.43
C ALA A 46 2.18 10.95 -3.28
N ILE A 47 2.64 9.72 -3.45
CA ILE A 47 1.84 8.49 -3.23
C ILE A 47 1.53 8.33 -1.73
N GLU A 48 2.54 8.43 -0.87
CA GLU A 48 2.38 8.26 0.59
C GLU A 48 1.46 9.32 1.21
N ASN A 49 1.36 10.50 0.59
CA ASN A 49 0.48 11.60 1.02
C ASN A 49 -0.80 11.71 0.17
N GLU A 50 -1.14 10.69 -0.63
CA GLU A 50 -2.38 10.60 -1.42
C GLU A 50 -2.60 11.75 -2.42
N ARG A 51 -1.51 12.40 -2.85
CA ARG A 51 -1.53 13.48 -3.86
C ARG A 51 -1.54 12.96 -5.29
N VAL A 52 -1.23 11.67 -5.48
CA VAL A 52 -1.20 10.98 -6.77
C VAL A 52 -1.86 9.62 -6.63
N SER A 53 -2.75 9.28 -7.57
CA SER A 53 -3.35 7.94 -7.64
C SER A 53 -2.31 6.89 -8.01
N LEU A 54 -2.37 5.74 -7.34
CA LEU A 54 -1.47 4.62 -7.59
C LEU A 54 -2.12 3.62 -8.55
N GLY A 55 -1.73 3.68 -9.82
CA GLY A 55 -2.15 2.68 -10.81
C GLY A 55 -1.48 1.31 -10.61
N VAL A 56 -2.09 0.28 -11.21
CA VAL A 56 -1.66 -1.14 -11.09
C VAL A 56 -0.19 -1.37 -11.44
N GLU A 57 0.33 -0.73 -12.50
CA GLU A 57 1.73 -0.91 -12.90
C GLU A 57 2.71 -0.35 -11.88
N ARG A 58 2.43 0.83 -11.30
CA ARG A 58 3.26 1.39 -10.23
C ARG A 58 3.14 0.56 -8.95
N ALA A 59 1.96 0.05 -8.65
CA ALA A 59 1.77 -0.87 -7.52
C ALA A 59 2.61 -2.14 -7.69
N LYS A 60 2.67 -2.74 -8.89
CA LYS A 60 3.55 -3.89 -9.18
C LYS A 60 5.03 -3.55 -8.95
N THR A 61 5.46 -2.37 -9.38
CA THR A 61 6.85 -1.91 -9.19
C THR A 61 7.20 -1.72 -7.71
N LEU A 62 6.32 -1.06 -6.94
CA LEU A 62 6.50 -0.91 -5.49
C LEU A 62 6.45 -2.26 -4.77
N ALA A 63 5.52 -3.13 -5.15
CA ALA A 63 5.35 -4.45 -4.54
C ALA A 63 6.59 -5.33 -4.71
N ARG A 64 7.26 -5.27 -5.87
CA ARG A 64 8.54 -5.96 -6.08
C ARG A 64 9.64 -5.42 -5.17
N ALA A 65 9.75 -4.09 -5.05
CA ALA A 65 10.75 -3.46 -4.18
C ALA A 65 10.50 -3.75 -2.70
N LEU A 66 9.23 -3.74 -2.27
CA LEU A 66 8.78 -4.00 -0.90
C LEU A 66 8.53 -5.49 -0.63
N ARG A 67 8.84 -6.38 -1.57
CA ARG A 67 8.67 -7.85 -1.45
C ARG A 67 7.29 -8.28 -0.94
N CYS A 68 6.24 -7.61 -1.39
CA CYS A 68 4.86 -7.93 -1.06
C CYS A 68 4.03 -8.22 -2.31
N HIS A 69 2.81 -8.73 -2.13
CA HIS A 69 1.87 -8.88 -3.24
C HIS A 69 1.19 -7.51 -3.53
N PRO A 70 0.98 -7.10 -4.81
CA PRO A 70 0.41 -5.78 -5.13
C PRO A 70 -0.95 -5.49 -4.48
N SER A 71 -1.74 -6.53 -4.20
CA SER A 71 -3.04 -6.38 -3.52
C SER A 71 -2.92 -5.84 -2.09
N VAL A 72 -1.80 -6.06 -1.41
CA VAL A 72 -1.55 -5.53 -0.06
C VAL A 72 -1.46 -4.00 -0.09
N ILE A 73 -0.93 -3.45 -1.19
CA ILE A 73 -0.80 -2.01 -1.39
C ILE A 73 -2.12 -1.42 -1.89
N LEU A 74 -2.73 -2.04 -2.90
CA LEU A 74 -3.91 -1.49 -3.57
C LEU A 74 -5.21 -1.66 -2.77
N PHE A 75 -5.28 -2.67 -1.90
CA PHE A 75 -6.51 -3.01 -1.19
C PHE A 75 -6.27 -3.29 0.31
N PRO A 76 -5.70 -2.33 1.08
CA PRO A 76 -5.37 -2.52 2.50
C PRO A 76 -6.58 -2.75 3.43
N GLY A 77 -7.80 -2.57 2.93
CA GLY A 77 -9.05 -2.81 3.66
C GLY A 77 -10.14 -3.41 2.78
N TRP A 78 -9.79 -4.29 1.83
CA TRP A 78 -10.78 -4.92 0.96
C TRP A 78 -11.80 -5.73 1.76
N ASP A 79 -13.08 -5.45 1.52
CA ASP A 79 -14.19 -6.26 2.00
C ASP A 79 -15.01 -6.71 0.79
N VAL A 80 -15.13 -8.02 0.60
CA VAL A 80 -15.86 -8.61 -0.55
C VAL A 80 -17.37 -8.30 -0.48
N SER A 81 -17.88 -7.98 0.71
CA SER A 81 -19.29 -7.62 0.91
C SER A 81 -19.57 -6.14 0.66
N VAL A 82 -18.53 -5.32 0.54
CA VAL A 82 -18.63 -3.87 0.29
C VAL A 82 -17.97 -3.60 -1.06
N GLU A 83 -18.76 -3.16 -2.04
CA GLU A 83 -18.23 -2.84 -3.37
C GLU A 83 -17.23 -1.68 -3.24
N SER A 84 -15.94 -2.01 -3.29
CA SER A 84 -14.86 -1.03 -3.13
C SER A 84 -14.70 -0.28 -4.45
N ALA A 85 -15.14 0.98 -4.48
CA ALA A 85 -14.89 1.87 -5.62
C ALA A 85 -13.36 2.09 -5.73
N ALA A 86 -12.80 1.67 -6.86
CA ALA A 86 -11.44 1.97 -7.27
C ALA A 86 -11.31 3.42 -7.75
#